data_AF-A0A2M7CF17-F1
#
_entry.id   AF-A0A2M7CF17-F1
#
_cell.length_a   1.000
_cell.length_b   1.000
_cell.length_c   1.000
_cell.angle_alpha   90.00
_cell.angle_beta   90.00
_cell.angle_gamma   90.00
#
_symmetry.space_group_name_H-M   'P 1'
#
loop_
_entity.id
_entity.type
_entity.pdbx_description
1 polymer ?
#
loop_
_entity_poly.entity_id
_entity_poly.type
_entity_poly.pdbx_seq_one_letter_code
_entity_poly.pdbx_strand_id
1 'polypeptide(L)' 'MDEVKCPTCGKMIMSIKEVERILRNTFSKVLLSRCLCGEAFEIRSPTRNVFEISTSSGKRLKQFIEDEEVIS' A
#
# COMPACT_ATOMS: atom_id res chain seq x y z
N MET A 1 -13.40 -4.80 -2.74
CA MET A 1 -12.44 -4.90 -1.63
C MET A 1 -11.11 -4.48 -2.20
N ASP A 2 -10.65 -3.28 -1.87
CA ASP A 2 -9.43 -2.76 -2.48
C ASP A 2 -8.18 -3.43 -1.92
N GLU A 3 -7.32 -3.83 -2.84
CA GLU A 3 -6.11 -4.61 -2.57
C GLU A 3 -4.89 -3.82 -3.01
N VAL A 4 -3.83 -3.92 -2.22
CA VAL A 4 -2.50 -3.48 -2.64
C VAL A 4 -1.87 -4.61 -3.45
N LYS A 5 -1.52 -4.32 -4.70
CA LYS A 5 -0.90 -5.26 -5.63
C LYS A 5 0.57 -4.93 -5.86
N CYS A 6 1.38 -5.96 -6.07
CA CYS A 6 2.78 -5.81 -6.42
C CYS A 6 2.91 -5.15 -7.79
N PRO A 7 3.62 -4.00 -7.92
CA PRO A 7 3.83 -3.35 -9.21
C PRO A 7 4.63 -4.20 -10.21
N THR A 8 5.37 -5.19 -9.73
CA THR A 8 6.19 -6.06 -10.58
C THR A 8 5.40 -7.23 -11.16
N CYS A 9 4.66 -7.96 -10.34
CA CYS A 9 3.99 -9.20 -10.76
C CYS A 9 2.45 -9.17 -10.70
N GLY A 10 1.85 -8.06 -10.25
CA GLY A 10 0.40 -7.89 -10.15
C GLY A 10 -0.29 -8.71 -9.06
N LYS A 11 0.43 -9.57 -8.34
CA LYS A 11 -0.13 -10.36 -7.25
C LYS A 11 -0.54 -9.47 -6.08
N MET A 12 -1.62 -9.85 -5.41
CA MET A 12 -2.03 -9.25 -4.16
C MET A 12 -0.91 -9.38 -3.13
N ILE A 13 -0.65 -8.28 -2.44
CA ILE A 13 0.24 -8.23 -1.28
C ILE A 13 -0.58 -8.33 -0.01
N MET A 14 -1.54 -7.42 0.17
CA MET A 14 -2.44 -7.35 1.32
C MET A 14 -3.62 -6.43 1.01
N SER A 15 -4.59 -6.36 1.93
CA SER A 15 -5.73 -5.44 1.81
C SER A 15 -5.36 -4.00 2.16
N ILE A 16 -6.05 -3.02 1.57
CA ILE A 16 -5.88 -1.58 1.91
C ILE A 16 -6.13 -1.34 3.41
N LYS A 17 -7.18 -1.94 3.98
CA LYS A 17 -7.51 -1.80 5.41
C LYS A 17 -6.38 -2.26 6.33
N GLU A 18 -5.68 -3.32 5.94
CA GLU A 18 -4.54 -3.81 6.71
C GLU A 18 -3.33 -2.88 6.62
N VAL A 19 -3.04 -2.33 5.44
CA VAL A 19 -2.01 -1.29 5.26
C VAL A 19 -2.33 -0.08 6.12
N GLU A 20 -3.57 0.43 6.06
CA GLU A 20 -4.00 1.57 6.88
C GLU A 20 -3.78 1.28 8.37
N ARG A 21 -4.23 0.12 8.84
CA ARG A 21 -4.07 -0.28 10.24
C ARG A 21 -2.61 -0.31 10.66
N ILE A 22 -1.72 -0.87 9.85
CA ILE A 22 -0.29 -0.95 10.15
C ILE A 22 0.33 0.45 10.17
N LEU A 23 0.08 1.27 9.14
CA LEU A 23 0.65 2.60 9.03
C LEU A 23 0.12 3.56 10.11
N ARG A 24 -1.13 3.42 10.54
CA ARG A 24 -1.68 4.20 11.67
C ARG A 24 -0.94 3.91 12.97
N ASN A 25 -0.61 2.66 13.24
CA ASN A 25 0.03 2.22 14.49
C ASN A 25 1.56 2.26 14.47
N THR A 26 2.18 2.51 13.32
CA THR A 26 3.65 2.57 13.18
C THR A 26 4.13 4.02 13.18
N PHE A 27 5.15 4.33 13.97
CA PHE A 27 5.74 5.68 14.03
C PHE A 27 6.34 6.15 12.71
N SER A 28 6.98 5.24 11.96
CA SER A 28 7.65 5.58 10.70
C SER A 28 6.69 5.96 9.57
N LYS A 29 5.40 5.61 9.66
CA LYS A 29 4.45 5.70 8.54
C LYS A 29 4.94 5.01 7.26
N VAL A 30 5.81 4.02 7.43
CA VAL A 30 6.37 3.19 6.37
C VAL A 30 6.18 1.72 6.71
N LEU A 31 5.74 0.94 5.73
CA LEU A 31 5.66 -0.51 5.79
C LEU A 31 6.60 -1.12 4.75
N LEU A 32 7.61 -1.85 5.22
CA LEU A 32 8.53 -2.61 4.38
C LEU A 32 8.11 -4.08 4.37
N SER A 33 8.01 -4.67 3.20
CA SER A 33 7.69 -6.10 3.06
C SER A 33 8.20 -6.67 1.74
N ARG A 34 7.97 -7.96 1.51
CA ARG A 34 8.41 -8.70 0.32
C ARG A 34 7.24 -9.43 -0.31
N CYS A 35 7.16 -9.34 -1.64
CA CYS A 35 6.18 -10.08 -2.41
C CYS A 35 6.68 -11.52 -2.62
N LEU A 36 5.75 -12.46 -2.84
CA LEU A 36 6.07 -13.84 -3.20
C LEU A 36 6.90 -13.97 -4.49
N CYS A 37 6.90 -12.96 -5.36
CA CYS A 37 7.80 -12.93 -6.51
C CYS A 37 9.26 -12.59 -6.16
N GLY A 38 9.59 -12.39 -4.88
CA GLY A 38 10.92 -12.04 -4.40
C GLY A 38 11.18 -10.53 -4.30
N GLU A 39 10.28 -9.71 -4.84
CA GLU A 39 10.44 -8.25 -4.87
C GLU A 39 10.25 -7.63 -3.49
N ALA A 40 11.20 -6.82 -3.03
CA ALA A 40 11.00 -5.99 -1.85
C ALA A 40 10.19 -4.76 -2.22
N PHE A 41 9.29 -4.36 -1.34
CA PHE A 41 8.50 -3.16 -1.54
C PHE A 41 8.34 -2.36 -0.25
N GLU A 42 8.05 -1.10 -0.44
CA GLU A 42 7.80 -0.12 0.59
C GLU A 42 6.45 0.54 0.32
N ILE A 43 5.58 0.57 1.33
CA ILE A 43 4.29 1.23 1.29
C ILE A 43 4.33 2.41 2.25
N ARG A 44 3.95 3.59 1.76
CA ARG A 44 3.81 4.80 2.55
C ARG A 44 2.45 5.44 2.31
N SER A 45 1.99 6.20 3.29
CA SER A 45 0.76 7.01 3.19
C SER A 45 1.15 8.49 3.28
N PRO A 46 1.49 9.15 2.16
CA PRO A 46 1.86 10.56 2.16
C PRO A 46 0.68 11.46 2.52
N THR A 47 -0.54 11.05 2.16
CA THR A 47 -1.80 11.70 2.52
C THR A 47 -2.80 10.65 2.95
N ARG A 48 -3.89 11.07 3.62
CA ARG A 48 -4.88 10.17 4.22
C ARG A 48 -5.50 9.19 3.23
N ASN A 49 -5.59 9.56 1.95
CA ASN A 49 -6.34 8.83 0.93
C ASN A 49 -5.45 8.28 -0.18
N VAL A 50 -4.12 8.29 0.01
CA VAL A 50 -3.18 7.82 -1.00
C VAL A 50 -2.17 6.88 -0.36
N PHE A 51 -1.96 5.75 -1.02
CA PHE A 51 -0.81 4.90 -0.80
C PHE A 51 0.18 5.03 -1.95
N GLU A 52 1.44 5.22 -1.59
CA GLU A 52 2.56 5.11 -2.51
C GLU A 52 3.29 3.79 -2.24
N ILE A 53 3.40 2.97 -3.28
CA ILE A 53 4.08 1.68 -3.25
C ILE A 53 5.31 1.79 -4.14
N SER A 54 6.49 1.59 -3.57
CA SER A 54 7.74 1.52 -4.32
C SER A 54 8.36 0.14 -4.18
N THR A 55 9.09 -0.31 -5.19
CA THR A 55 9.75 -1.62 -5.23
C THR A 55 11.27 -1.49 -5.34
N SER A 56 12.00 -2.54 -4.96
CA SER A 56 13.46 -2.60 -5.09
C SER A 56 13.96 -2.43 -6.53
N SER A 57 13.18 -2.85 -7.51
CA SER A 57 13.44 -2.67 -8.95
C SER A 57 13.12 -1.26 -9.47
N GLY A 58 12.72 -0.34 -8.58
CA GLY A 58 12.47 1.07 -8.91
C GLY A 58 11.07 1.36 -9.46
N LYS A 59 10.19 0.35 -9.60
CA LYS A 59 8.79 0.58 -9.98
C LYS A 59 8.04 1.25 -8.84
N ARG A 60 7.17 2.19 -9.19
CA ARG A 60 6.32 2.94 -8.25
C ARG A 60 4.87 2.92 -8.72
N LEU A 61 3.95 2.80 -7.77
CA LEU A 61 2.51 2.85 -7.99
C LEU A 61 1.88 3.75 -6.93
N LYS A 62 0.98 4.63 -7.36
CA LYS A 62 0.11 5.39 -6.46
C LYS A 62 -1.29 4.81 -6.53
N GLN A 63 -1.85 4.50 -5.38
CA GLN A 63 -3.19 3.96 -5.24
C GLN A 63 -4.02 4.94 -4.41
N PHE A 64 -5.10 5.42 -5.00
CA PHE A 64 -6.07 6.29 -4.34
C PHE A 64 -7.08 5.41 -3.62
N ILE A 65 -7.32 5.74 -2.36
CA ILE A 65 -8.40 5.17 -1.55
C ILE A 65 -9.58 6.10 -1.78
N GLU A 66 -10.62 5.63 -2.45
CA GLU A 66 -11.90 6.35 -2.45
C GLU A 66 -12.43 6.30 -1.01
N ASP A 67 -12.54 7.47 -0.37
CA ASP A 67 -13.37 7.56 0.82
C ASP A 67 -14.78 7.22 0.34
N GLU A 68 -15.33 6.07 0.74
CA GLU A 68 -16.79 5.88 0.67
C GLU A 68 -17.38 7.09 1.39
N GLU A 69 -18.08 7.96 0.63
CA GLU A 69 -18.86 9.04 1.21
C GLU A 69 -19.70 8.44 2.33
N VAL A 70 -19.44 8.88 3.56
CA VAL A 70 -20.36 8.65 4.66
C VAL A 70 -21.63 9.40 4.29
N ILE A 71 -22.57 8.70 3.67
CA ILE A 71 -23.93 9.20 3.49
C ILE A 71 -24.49 9.35 4.90
N SER A 72 -24.55 10.63 5.30
CA SER A 72 -25.37 11.31 6.31
C SER A 72 -25.99 10.48 7.43
#